data_AF-A0A660WNQ1-F1
#
_entry.id   AF-A0A660WNQ1-F1
#
_cell.length_a   1.000
_cell.length_b   1.000
_cell.length_c   1.000
_cell.angle_alpha   90.00
_cell.angle_beta   90.00
_cell.angle_gamma   90.00
#
_symmetry.space_group_name_H-M   'P 1'
#
loop_
_entity.id
_entity.type
_entity.pdbx_description
1 polymer ?
#
loop_
_entity_poly.entity_id
_entity_poly.type
_entity_poly.pdbx_seq_one_letter_code
_entity_poly.pdbx_strand_id
1 'polypeptide(L)'
;MDYIKQIRILKILPCIADAEKIRFHAQLDRDISEILPYLNAILDSGIYNHYGKTLTIKKEGRIITIYSYDVHGAKIDDDEDAARILEWLKEKINYCYKNKDKIQPNHQRRQSLTPLD
;
A
#
# COMPACT_ATOMS: atom_id res chain seq x y z
N MET A 1 -19.33 -9.91 -0.81
CA MET A 1 -18.23 -10.36 -1.69
C MET A 1 -17.08 -9.38 -1.57
N ASP A 2 -15.85 -9.87 -1.50
CA ASP A 2 -14.67 -9.01 -1.45
C ASP A 2 -14.26 -8.56 -2.86
N TYR A 3 -13.73 -7.34 -2.94
CA TYR A 3 -13.30 -6.70 -4.19
C TYR A 3 -11.99 -7.31 -4.71
N ILE A 4 -11.03 -7.52 -3.82
CA ILE A 4 -9.84 -8.33 -4.07
C ILE A 4 -9.87 -9.56 -3.18
N LYS A 5 -9.44 -10.71 -3.72
CA LYS A 5 -9.47 -11.99 -2.98
C LYS A 5 -8.09 -12.38 -2.49
N GLN A 6 -7.04 -12.07 -3.26
CA GLN A 6 -5.68 -12.46 -2.93
C GLN A 6 -4.67 -11.35 -3.22
N ILE A 7 -3.64 -11.29 -2.39
CA ILE A 7 -2.39 -10.60 -2.70
C ILE A 7 -1.27 -11.63 -2.58
N ARG A 8 -0.53 -11.86 -3.66
CA ARG A 8 0.48 -12.93 -3.75
C ARG A 8 1.86 -12.34 -3.79
N ILE A 9 2.71 -12.70 -2.83
CA ILE A 9 4.14 -12.36 -2.89
C ILE A 9 4.76 -13.12 -4.06
N LEU A 10 5.34 -12.39 -5.01
CA LEU A 10 6.06 -12.92 -6.16
C LEU A 10 7.55 -13.10 -5.84
N LYS A 11 8.10 -12.19 -5.04
CA LYS A 11 9.53 -12.18 -4.73
C LYS A 11 9.81 -11.54 -3.37
N ILE A 12 10.76 -12.13 -2.65
CA ILE A 12 11.38 -11.55 -1.46
C ILE A 12 12.88 -11.42 -1.73
N LEU A 13 13.45 -10.31 -1.31
CA LEU A 13 14.85 -9.95 -1.50
C LEU A 13 15.38 -9.27 -0.23
N PRO A 14 16.69 -9.31 0.03
CA PRO A 14 17.28 -8.45 1.06
C PRO A 14 17.01 -6.97 0.75
N CYS A 15 16.78 -6.19 1.80
CA CYS A 15 16.62 -4.76 1.66
C CYS A 15 17.96 -4.10 1.34
N ILE A 16 17.95 -3.14 0.40
CA ILE A 16 19.19 -2.46 -0.03
C ILE A 16 19.69 -1.49 1.05
N ALA A 17 18.77 -0.91 1.82
CA ALA A 17 19.08 0.12 2.80
C ALA A 17 19.41 -0.45 4.20
N ASP A 18 19.10 -1.72 4.45
CA ASP A 18 19.22 -2.34 5.77
C ASP A 18 19.35 -3.86 5.59
N ALA A 19 20.51 -4.42 5.94
CA ALA A 19 20.84 -5.81 5.64
C ALA A 19 20.04 -6.82 6.49
N GLU A 20 19.49 -6.38 7.62
CA GLU A 20 18.68 -7.22 8.51
C GLU A 20 17.21 -7.28 8.09
N LYS A 21 16.82 -6.45 7.12
CA LYS A 21 15.44 -6.33 6.63
C LYS A 21 15.28 -6.89 5.23
N ILE A 22 14.03 -7.15 4.86
CA ILE A 22 13.66 -7.60 3.53
C ILE A 22 12.91 -6.51 2.75
N ARG A 23 12.80 -6.74 1.44
CA ARG A 23 11.86 -6.08 0.54
C ARG A 23 11.10 -7.15 -0.23
N PHE A 24 9.85 -6.87 -0.56
CA PHE A 24 9.02 -7.78 -1.35
C PHE A 24 8.40 -7.09 -2.55
N HIS A 25 8.04 -7.91 -3.54
CA HIS A 25 7.12 -7.56 -4.62
C HIS A 25 5.96 -8.55 -4.56
N ALA A 26 4.75 -8.03 -4.41
CA ALA A 26 3.51 -8.79 -4.42
C ALA A 26 2.56 -8.29 -5.52
N GLN A 27 1.69 -9.17 -6.00
CA GLN A 27 0.71 -8.91 -7.05
C GLN A 27 -0.71 -9.07 -6.52
N LEU A 28 -1.58 -8.15 -6.93
CA LEU A 28 -3.02 -8.14 -6.70
C LEU A 28 -3.73 -8.96 -7.79
N ASP A 29 -4.85 -9.60 -7.46
CA ASP A 29 -5.67 -10.34 -8.42
C ASP A 29 -6.56 -9.46 -9.31
N ARG A 30 -6.50 -8.14 -9.13
CA ARG A 30 -7.34 -7.16 -9.83
C ARG A 30 -6.67 -5.79 -9.85
N ASP A 31 -7.01 -4.99 -10.86
CA ASP A 31 -6.71 -3.56 -10.92
C ASP A 31 -7.43 -2.78 -9.80
N ILE A 32 -6.67 -2.10 -8.94
CA ILE A 32 -7.22 -1.26 -7.88
C ILE A 32 -7.07 0.24 -8.14
N SER A 33 -6.76 0.66 -9.39
CA SER A 33 -6.52 2.07 -9.75
C SER A 33 -7.64 3.00 -9.29
N GLU A 34 -8.90 2.55 -9.40
CA GLU A 34 -10.08 3.30 -8.97
C GLU A 34 -10.20 3.44 -7.44
N ILE A 35 -9.52 2.58 -6.68
CA ILE A 35 -9.54 2.54 -5.21
C ILE A 35 -8.42 3.39 -4.62
N LEU A 36 -7.33 3.64 -5.37
CA LEU A 36 -6.20 4.43 -4.88
C LEU A 36 -6.58 5.82 -4.33
N PRO A 37 -7.49 6.60 -4.93
CA PRO A 37 -7.94 7.87 -4.34
C PRO A 37 -8.64 7.71 -2.98
N TYR A 38 -9.34 6.59 -2.78
CA TYR A 38 -10.06 6.28 -1.53
C TYR A 38 -9.10 5.78 -0.45
N LEU A 39 -8.11 4.97 -0.84
CA LEU A 39 -7.00 4.62 0.05
C LEU A 39 -6.23 5.87 0.47
N ASN A 40 -5.95 6.77 -0.47
CA ASN A 40 -5.33 8.04 -0.14
C ASN A 40 -6.20 8.83 0.85
N ALA A 41 -7.53 8.84 0.70
CA ALA A 41 -8.40 9.55 1.63
C ALA A 41 -8.30 9.03 3.08
N ILE A 42 -8.18 7.71 3.28
CA ILE A 42 -8.22 7.09 4.62
C ILE A 42 -6.84 6.79 5.24
N LEU A 43 -5.76 6.85 4.46
CA LEU A 43 -4.40 6.60 4.93
C LEU A 43 -3.70 7.95 5.14
N ASP A 44 -3.56 8.35 6.41
CA ASP A 44 -3.17 9.71 6.83
C ASP A 44 -1.72 10.15 6.48
N SER A 45 -0.93 9.34 5.77
CA SER A 45 0.49 9.66 5.51
C SER A 45 1.00 9.09 4.19
N GLY A 46 0.19 9.19 3.14
CA GLY A 46 0.50 8.70 1.80
C GLY A 46 1.01 9.78 0.85
N ILE A 47 2.08 9.50 0.11
CA ILE A 47 2.46 10.23 -1.10
C ILE A 47 1.68 9.62 -2.27
N TYR A 48 0.61 10.30 -2.68
CA TYR A 48 -0.22 9.87 -3.79
C TYR A 48 0.19 10.54 -5.11
N ASN A 49 0.39 9.74 -6.15
CA ASN A 49 0.56 10.20 -7.53
C ASN A 49 -0.59 9.67 -8.37
N HIS A 50 -1.57 10.53 -8.64
CA HIS A 50 -2.75 10.14 -9.41
C HIS A 50 -2.41 9.70 -10.84
N TYR A 51 -1.57 10.45 -11.55
CA TYR A 51 -1.17 10.13 -12.93
C TYR A 51 -0.32 8.87 -13.02
N GLY A 52 0.56 8.65 -12.03
CA GLY A 52 1.35 7.43 -11.92
C GLY A 52 0.57 6.23 -11.38
N LYS A 53 -0.66 6.42 -10.89
CA LYS A 53 -1.48 5.42 -10.20
C LYS A 53 -0.71 4.73 -9.07
N THR A 54 -0.05 5.54 -8.24
CA THR A 54 0.73 5.03 -7.10
C THR A 54 0.39 5.73 -5.80
N LEU A 55 0.39 4.97 -4.71
CA LEU A 55 0.27 5.46 -3.35
C LEU A 55 1.40 4.86 -2.51
N THR A 56 2.30 5.71 -2.00
CA THR A 56 3.35 5.26 -1.07
C THR A 56 3.03 5.70 0.34
N ILE A 57 3.00 4.78 1.29
CA ILE A 57 2.77 5.06 2.71
C ILE A 57 3.98 4.65 3.54
N LYS A 58 4.16 5.34 4.67
CA LYS A 58 5.03 4.89 5.75
C LYS A 58 4.17 4.32 6.87
N LYS A 59 4.46 3.09 7.31
CA LYS A 59 3.75 2.44 8.41
C LYS A 59 4.77 1.78 9.32
N GLU A 60 4.91 2.29 10.54
CA GLU A 60 5.77 1.69 11.59
C GLU A 60 7.18 1.37 11.07
N GLY A 61 7.83 2.34 10.41
CA GLY A 61 9.17 2.17 9.83
C GLY A 61 9.24 1.44 8.48
N ARG A 62 8.15 0.80 8.04
CA ARG A 62 8.03 0.15 6.73
C ARG A 62 7.63 1.16 5.66
N ILE A 63 8.08 0.92 4.43
CA ILE A 63 7.70 1.70 3.25
C ILE A 63 6.91 0.79 2.33
N ILE A 64 5.64 1.11 2.10
CA ILE A 64 4.75 0.33 1.24
C ILE A 64 4.31 1.19 0.06
N THR A 65 4.63 0.76 -1.15
CA THR A 65 4.20 1.41 -2.39
C THR A 65 3.16 0.52 -3.09
N ILE A 66 1.98 1.09 -3.30
CA ILE A 66 0.82 0.43 -3.87
C ILE A 66 0.64 0.96 -5.29
N TYR A 67 0.63 0.06 -6.25
CA TYR A 67 0.36 0.30 -7.67
C TYR A 67 -1.03 -0.27 -8.04
N SER A 68 -1.43 -0.09 -9.29
CA SER A 68 -2.67 -0.66 -9.84
C SER A 68 -2.79 -2.19 -9.67
N TYR A 69 -1.71 -2.93 -9.89
CA TYR A 69 -1.68 -4.40 -9.84
C TYR A 69 -0.63 -4.97 -8.90
N ASP A 70 0.20 -4.12 -8.30
CA ASP A 70 1.36 -4.55 -7.52
C ASP A 70 1.46 -3.82 -6.20
N VAL A 71 2.10 -4.47 -5.23
CA VAL A 71 2.46 -3.89 -3.93
C VAL A 71 3.93 -4.19 -3.68
N HIS A 72 4.69 -3.15 -3.40
CA HIS A 72 6.12 -3.24 -3.11
C HIS A 72 6.32 -2.82 -1.66
N GLY A 73 7.04 -3.64 -0.90
CA GLY A 73 7.39 -3.34 0.48
C GLY A 73 8.91 -3.23 0.64
N ALA A 74 9.36 -2.27 1.44
CA ALA A 74 10.76 -2.13 1.85
C ALA A 74 10.86 -1.83 3.35
N LYS A 75 12.02 -2.14 3.93
CA LYS A 75 12.25 -2.11 5.40
C LYS A 75 11.26 -2.99 6.16
N ILE A 76 10.95 -4.14 5.58
CA ILE A 76 10.08 -5.16 6.19
C ILE A 76 10.94 -6.03 7.08
N ASP A 77 10.45 -6.41 8.25
CA ASP A 77 11.29 -7.14 9.22
C ASP A 77 11.54 -8.58 8.75
N ASP A 78 10.49 -9.29 8.32
CA ASP A 78 10.56 -10.69 7.88
C ASP A 78 9.33 -11.08 7.03
N ASP A 79 9.26 -12.34 6.61
CA ASP A 79 8.15 -12.91 5.84
C ASP A 79 6.80 -12.81 6.56
N GLU A 80 6.77 -12.97 7.90
CA GLU A 80 5.54 -12.88 8.69
C GLU A 80 5.03 -11.44 8.75
N ASP A 81 5.94 -10.48 8.87
CA ASP A 81 5.65 -9.06 8.77
C ASP A 81 5.11 -8.68 7.39
N ALA A 82 5.73 -9.21 6.32
CA ALA A 82 5.22 -9.04 4.96
C ALA A 82 3.77 -9.54 4.83
N ALA A 83 3.49 -10.74 5.34
CA ALA A 83 2.14 -11.32 5.32
C ALA A 83 1.12 -10.48 6.09
N ARG A 84 1.47 -10.00 7.29
CA ARG A 84 0.61 -9.12 8.10
C ARG A 84 0.27 -7.82 7.38
N ILE A 85 1.25 -7.20 6.74
CA ILE A 85 1.05 -5.95 6.00
C ILE A 85 0.14 -6.18 4.79
N LEU A 86 0.32 -7.28 4.06
CA LEU A 86 -0.51 -7.59 2.90
C LEU A 86 -1.96 -7.90 3.28
N GLU A 87 -2.20 -8.63 4.37
CA GLU A 87 -3.57 -8.87 4.83
C GLU A 87 -4.22 -7.56 5.30
N TRP A 88 -3.51 -6.74 6.08
CA TRP A 88 -3.98 -5.41 6.45
C TRP A 88 -4.34 -4.55 5.22
N LEU A 89 -3.47 -4.54 4.20
CA LEU A 89 -3.71 -3.78 2.99
C LEU A 89 -4.95 -4.30 2.24
N LYS A 90 -5.12 -5.63 2.20
CA LYS A 90 -6.29 -6.26 1.61
C LYS A 90 -7.58 -5.88 2.32
N GLU A 91 -7.58 -5.84 3.64
CA GLU A 91 -8.71 -5.34 4.42
C GLU A 91 -9.03 -3.87 4.08
N LYS A 92 -8.02 -3.01 3.96
CA LYS A 92 -8.21 -1.59 3.61
C LYS A 92 -8.76 -1.41 2.20
N ILE A 93 -8.25 -2.13 1.22
CA ILE A 93 -8.76 -2.11 -0.17
C ILE A 93 -10.24 -2.51 -0.19
N ASN A 94 -10.58 -3.63 0.46
CA ASN A 94 -11.95 -4.12 0.52
C ASN A 94 -12.88 -3.18 1.31
N TYR A 95 -12.38 -2.55 2.38
CA TYR A 95 -13.11 -1.53 3.12
C TYR A 95 -13.43 -0.31 2.26
N CYS A 96 -12.44 0.23 1.52
CA CYS A 96 -12.63 1.36 0.62
C CYS A 96 -13.68 1.04 -0.45
N TYR A 97 -13.62 -0.14 -1.05
CA TYR A 97 -14.62 -0.56 -2.04
C TYR A 97 -16.03 -0.65 -1.43
N LYS A 98 -16.17 -1.30 -0.27
CA LYS A 98 -17.47 -1.46 0.41
C LYS A 98 -18.08 -0.13 0.87
N ASN A 99 -17.27 0.89 1.11
CA ASN A 99 -17.69 2.18 1.63
C ASN A 99 -17.44 3.34 0.65
N LYS A 100 -17.33 3.05 -0.64
CA LYS A 100 -16.95 4.02 -1.68
C LYS A 100 -17.87 5.24 -1.70
N ASP A 101 -19.16 5.05 -1.44
CA ASP A 101 -20.17 6.14 -1.39
C ASP A 101 -20.07 7.02 -0.14
N LYS A 102 -19.34 6.56 0.89
CA LYS A 102 -19.16 7.26 2.18
C LYS A 102 -17.79 7.91 2.32
N ILE A 103 -16.85 7.59 1.43
CA ILE A 103 -15.47 8.08 1.46
C ILE A 103 -15.30 9.08 0.33
N GLN A 104 -14.96 10.32 0.64
CA GLN A 104 -14.62 11.29 -0.39
C GLN A 104 -13.23 10.97 -0.95
N PRO A 105 -13.08 10.66 -2.25
CA PRO A 105 -11.79 10.31 -2.82
C PRO A 105 -10.85 11.51 -2.80
N ASN A 106 -9.59 11.27 -2.42
CA ASN A 106 -8.57 12.32 -2.43
C ASN A 106 -7.62 12.12 -3.62
N HIS A 107 -7.73 13.00 -4.62
CA HIS A 107 -6.87 13.01 -5.79
C HIS A 107 -5.63 13.91 -5.65
N GLN A 108 -5.55 14.66 -4.56
CA GLN A 108 -4.46 15.59 -4.34
C GLN A 108 -3.18 14.80 -4.00
N ARG A 109 -2.08 15.24 -4.60
CA ARG A 109 -0.75 14.82 -4.19
C ARG A 109 -0.49 15.43 -2.82
N ARG A 110 -0.60 14.63 -1.75
CA ARG A 110 -0.09 15.07 -0.45
C ARG A 110 1.43 15.11 -0.54
N GLN A 111 1.98 16.32 -0.48
CA GLN A 111 3.39 16.56 -0.19
C GLN A 111 3.50 16.74 1.32
N SER A 112 3.38 15.67 2.09
CA SER A 112 3.83 15.74 3.48
C SER A 112 4.74 14.57 3.77
N LEU A 113 6.03 14.83 3.56
CA LEU A 113 7.02 14.50 4.56
C LEU A 113 7.35 15.82 5.27
N THR A 114 6.42 16.37 6.06
CA THR A 114 6.93 17.17 7.18
C THR A 114 7.72 16.20 8.05
N PRO A 115 9.03 16.41 8.25
CA PRO A 115 9.73 15.74 9.33
C PRO A 115 9.06 16.24 10.62
N LEU A 116 8.33 15.35 11.29
CA LEU A 116 7.82 15.59 12.63
C LEU A 116 8.68 14.71 13.54
N ASP A 117 9.62 15.39 14.19
CA ASP A 117 10.46 15.03 15.35
C ASP A 117 11.14 13.65 15.40
#